data_AF-A0A1T5ERV7-F1
#
_entry.id   AF-A0A1T5ERV7-F1
#
_cell.length_a   1.000
_cell.length_b   1.000
_cell.length_c   1.000
_cell.angle_alpha   90.00
_cell.angle_beta   90.00
_cell.angle_gamma   90.00
#
_symmetry.space_group_name_H-M   'P 1'
#
loop_
_entity.id
_entity.type
_entity.pdbx_description
1 polymer ?
#
loop_
_entity_poly.entity_id
_entity_poly.type
_entity_poly.pdbx_seq_one_letter_code
_entity_poly.pdbx_strand_id
1 'polypeptide(L)'
;MKILVCIPARGGSKRIPRKNVRLMNGRPLILYSVENACALTEKYDVDVVVSTDDEELSSIVENTGVDVVMRDPALATDGVTLDPVIYDAVCKMEERKGVKYDTVITMQATSPTLKVKTVLSAIAYFEREGFDTVISVVNKPHLSWTEKDGQIVKNYEERLNSQFLPKNYLETGGFLITKRECVNEKGRIGENVSVYETKPEEAVDIDTYEDWITAEAILGRKKILFRTVGKRRLGMGHIYRCLSLAYKLIGHELLFVTDSESEMGIERLKSSFFPFEVISNDTEYEQVLATYKPDIVINDILDTEESLIRLERKYTDRIVNFEDTGSGARLADAVINALYENHTDRPGNVYEGSDYYFIRDEFLEEKPKKFSEQCRNIMIIFGGSDPADLTGRLYEITKKLHDEMPETAFHFITGFGYAHKDLVVDVPEKNIFVHNDVKRVSAFMKNADLAVTSQGRTIYELASMGVPAIVLAQNEREAQHVFGGIQNGFINLGLGTRTDDATVIQTIRWLVDTPNVRREMRSAELTKKFENGQKRVIDLILEEPDPAVGTRK
;
A
#
# COMPACT_ATOMS: atom_id res chain seq x y z
N MET A 1 -8.32 18.24 39.54
CA MET A 1 -9.51 17.65 38.92
C MET A 1 -9.38 16.15 39.06
N LYS A 2 -10.31 15.51 39.76
CA LYS A 2 -10.39 14.05 39.88
C LYS A 2 -11.37 13.51 38.85
N ILE A 3 -10.91 12.58 38.02
CA ILE A 3 -11.64 12.08 36.85
C ILE A 3 -12.05 10.63 37.10
N LEU A 4 -13.29 10.29 36.75
CA LEU A 4 -13.70 8.90 36.56
C LEU A 4 -13.88 8.60 35.08
N VAL A 5 -13.14 7.63 34.54
CA VAL A 5 -13.39 7.09 33.20
C VAL A 5 -14.30 5.88 33.32
N CYS A 6 -15.49 5.96 32.73
CA CYS A 6 -16.48 4.88 32.70
C CYS A 6 -16.52 4.24 31.30
N ILE A 7 -16.30 2.93 31.24
CA ILE A 7 -16.39 2.14 30.00
C ILE A 7 -17.55 1.15 30.12
N PRO A 8 -18.72 1.43 29.50
CA PRO A 8 -19.85 0.51 29.50
C PRO A 8 -19.64 -0.60 28.45
N ALA A 9 -19.62 -1.85 28.88
CA ALA A 9 -19.43 -3.01 27.99
C ALA A 9 -20.41 -4.13 28.32
N ARG A 10 -21.46 -4.30 27.50
CA ARG A 10 -22.45 -5.37 27.68
C ARG A 10 -22.02 -6.67 27.02
N GLY A 11 -22.34 -7.82 27.63
CA GLY A 11 -22.07 -9.14 27.03
C GLY A 11 -22.97 -9.45 25.82
N GLY A 12 -24.26 -9.12 25.94
CA GLY A 12 -25.33 -9.46 24.99
C GLY A 12 -25.37 -8.66 23.68
N SER A 13 -24.23 -8.40 23.04
CA SER A 13 -24.21 -7.72 21.73
C SER A 13 -24.87 -8.57 20.64
N LYS A 14 -25.99 -8.10 20.06
CA LYS A 14 -26.79 -8.84 19.06
C LYS A 14 -26.32 -8.69 17.60
N ARG A 15 -25.91 -7.48 17.19
CA ARG A 15 -25.47 -7.19 15.79
C ARG A 15 -24.18 -7.94 15.45
N ILE A 16 -23.17 -7.78 16.28
CA ILE A 16 -21.95 -8.59 16.29
C ILE A 16 -21.97 -9.42 17.57
N PRO A 17 -22.14 -10.75 17.50
CA PRO A 17 -22.15 -11.62 18.66
C PRO A 17 -20.88 -11.45 19.49
N ARG A 18 -21.05 -11.22 20.79
CA ARG A 18 -19.96 -11.09 21.78
C ARG A 18 -18.88 -10.06 21.39
N LYS A 19 -19.30 -8.95 20.75
CA LYS A 19 -18.43 -7.90 20.20
C LYS A 19 -17.27 -7.48 21.10
N ASN A 20 -17.53 -7.22 22.39
CA ASN A 20 -16.55 -6.64 23.31
C ASN A 20 -15.41 -7.61 23.74
N VAL A 21 -15.64 -8.92 23.73
CA VAL A 21 -14.60 -9.93 24.03
C VAL A 21 -13.88 -10.45 22.79
N ARG A 22 -14.44 -10.18 21.60
CA ARG A 22 -13.90 -10.69 20.34
C ARG A 22 -12.55 -10.04 20.04
N LEU A 23 -11.62 -10.84 19.52
CA LEU A 23 -10.29 -10.38 19.17
C LEU A 23 -10.33 -9.51 17.91
N MET A 24 -9.92 -8.26 18.06
CA MET A 24 -9.63 -7.31 17.00
C MET A 24 -8.12 -7.08 16.94
N ASN A 25 -7.50 -7.25 15.77
CA ASN A 25 -6.05 -7.19 15.57
C ASN A 25 -5.25 -7.91 16.69
N GLY A 26 -5.70 -9.13 17.01
CA GLY A 26 -5.09 -10.01 18.03
C GLY A 26 -5.49 -9.75 19.49
N ARG A 27 -6.29 -8.72 19.80
CA ARG A 27 -6.62 -8.31 21.19
C ARG A 27 -8.13 -8.15 21.42
N PRO A 28 -8.69 -8.49 22.60
CA PRO A 28 -10.10 -8.26 22.89
C PRO A 28 -10.48 -6.78 22.71
N LEU A 29 -11.59 -6.52 22.01
CA LEU A 29 -12.01 -5.16 21.63
C LEU A 29 -12.07 -4.18 22.81
N ILE A 30 -12.58 -4.62 23.96
CA ILE A 30 -12.69 -3.78 25.17
C ILE A 30 -11.35 -3.20 25.63
N LEU A 31 -10.25 -3.91 25.39
CA LEU A 31 -8.94 -3.53 25.90
C LEU A 31 -8.40 -2.26 25.24
N TYR A 32 -8.81 -1.93 24.01
CA TYR A 32 -8.39 -0.69 23.36
C TYR A 32 -8.81 0.56 24.14
N SER A 33 -10.05 0.58 24.63
CA SER A 33 -10.57 1.70 25.43
C SER A 33 -10.03 1.68 26.85
N VAL A 34 -9.81 0.48 27.42
CA VAL A 34 -9.20 0.31 28.75
C VAL A 34 -7.76 0.82 28.76
N GLU A 35 -6.94 0.43 27.77
CA GLU A 35 -5.55 0.88 27.63
C GLU A 35 -5.47 2.40 27.47
N ASN A 36 -6.32 2.99 26.61
CA ASN A 36 -6.40 4.45 26.47
C ASN A 36 -6.77 5.14 27.79
N ALA A 37 -7.72 4.59 28.54
CA ALA A 37 -8.14 5.14 29.83
C ALA A 37 -7.03 5.05 30.88
N CYS A 38 -6.33 3.91 30.96
CA CYS A 38 -5.18 3.73 31.84
C CYS A 38 -4.05 4.69 31.50
N ALA A 39 -3.75 4.93 30.22
CA ALA A 39 -2.70 5.85 29.82
C ALA A 39 -2.99 7.31 30.23
N LEU A 40 -4.24 7.68 30.58
CA LEU A 40 -4.55 9.00 31.13
C LEU A 40 -4.00 9.20 32.55
N THR A 41 -3.78 8.13 33.32
CA THR A 41 -3.28 8.20 34.71
C THR A 41 -1.84 8.74 34.77
N GLU A 42 -1.10 8.71 33.65
CA GLU A 42 0.24 9.29 33.58
C GLU A 42 0.24 10.83 33.73
N LYS A 43 -0.90 11.48 33.44
CA LYS A 43 -1.02 12.95 33.45
C LYS A 43 -2.10 13.47 34.39
N TYR A 44 -3.15 12.70 34.63
CA TYR A 44 -4.32 13.13 35.40
C TYR A 44 -4.58 12.17 36.58
N ASP A 45 -5.26 12.67 37.62
CA ASP A 45 -5.78 11.84 38.71
C ASP A 45 -7.06 11.14 38.22
N VAL A 46 -6.91 9.91 37.72
CA VAL A 46 -7.96 9.14 37.05
C VAL A 46 -8.20 7.81 37.75
N ASP A 47 -9.46 7.56 38.13
CA ASP A 47 -9.95 6.20 38.36
C ASP A 47 -10.60 5.69 37.05
N VAL A 48 -10.40 4.41 36.71
CA VAL A 48 -11.02 3.78 35.54
C VAL A 48 -11.96 2.69 36.04
N VAL A 49 -13.17 2.63 35.47
CA VAL A 49 -14.16 1.60 35.77
C VAL A 49 -14.78 1.03 34.50
N VAL A 50 -14.87 -0.30 34.42
CA VAL A 50 -15.70 -1.00 33.43
C VAL A 50 -17.02 -1.41 34.07
N SER A 51 -18.13 -1.01 33.45
CA SER A 51 -19.47 -1.45 33.84
C SER A 51 -19.90 -2.59 32.92
N THR A 52 -20.18 -3.78 33.47
CA THR A 52 -20.53 -4.98 32.68
C THR A 52 -21.54 -5.88 33.37
N ASP A 53 -22.30 -6.64 32.59
CA ASP A 53 -23.22 -7.70 33.01
C ASP A 53 -22.65 -9.11 32.73
N ASP A 54 -21.42 -9.19 32.23
CA ASP A 54 -20.83 -10.41 31.68
C ASP A 54 -19.56 -10.79 32.47
N GLU A 55 -19.56 -11.98 33.05
CA GLU A 55 -18.46 -12.47 33.90
C GLU A 55 -17.17 -12.69 33.10
N GLU A 56 -17.26 -13.06 31.81
CA GLU A 56 -16.08 -13.22 30.97
C GLU A 56 -15.41 -11.86 30.72
N LEU A 57 -16.19 -10.82 30.38
CA LEU A 57 -15.70 -9.45 30.30
C LEU A 57 -15.06 -8.98 31.61
N SER A 58 -15.69 -9.27 32.76
CA SER A 58 -15.12 -8.95 34.08
C SER A 58 -13.73 -9.59 34.23
N SER A 59 -13.62 -10.90 33.95
CA SER A 59 -12.35 -11.62 34.07
C SER A 59 -11.26 -11.10 33.13
N ILE A 60 -11.61 -10.67 31.91
CA ILE A 60 -10.67 -10.09 30.95
C ILE A 60 -10.14 -8.74 31.47
N VAL A 61 -11.03 -7.91 32.03
CA VAL A 61 -10.67 -6.57 32.52
C VAL A 61 -9.95 -6.61 33.86
N GLU A 62 -10.31 -7.51 34.78
CA GLU A 62 -9.64 -7.63 36.09
C GLU A 62 -8.13 -7.88 35.95
N ASN A 63 -7.72 -8.58 34.89
CA ASN A 63 -6.31 -8.80 34.56
C ASN A 63 -5.54 -7.52 34.20
N THR A 64 -6.22 -6.41 33.90
CA THR A 64 -5.58 -5.11 33.62
C THR A 64 -5.42 -4.24 34.88
N GLY A 65 -5.97 -4.65 36.02
CA GLY A 65 -5.95 -3.90 37.26
C GLY A 65 -6.98 -2.77 37.36
N VAL A 66 -7.92 -2.68 36.41
CA VAL A 66 -9.01 -1.70 36.39
C VAL A 66 -10.19 -2.16 37.24
N ASP A 67 -10.89 -1.21 37.88
CA ASP A 67 -12.10 -1.52 38.66
C ASP A 67 -13.21 -2.06 37.73
N VAL A 68 -13.87 -3.12 38.18
CA VAL A 68 -15.09 -3.62 37.53
C VAL A 68 -16.30 -3.39 38.44
N VAL A 69 -17.38 -2.91 37.83
CA VAL A 69 -18.71 -2.81 38.41
C VAL A 69 -19.64 -3.75 37.66
N MET A 70 -20.10 -4.79 38.37
CA MET A 70 -21.20 -5.61 37.90
C MET A 70 -22.48 -4.77 37.91
N ARG A 71 -23.06 -4.59 36.72
CA ARG A 71 -24.31 -3.83 36.53
C ARG A 71 -25.50 -4.71 36.86
N ASP A 72 -26.59 -4.09 37.30
CA ASP A 72 -27.88 -4.78 37.42
C ASP A 72 -28.34 -5.25 36.03
N PRO A 73 -28.81 -6.51 35.86
CA PRO A 73 -29.38 -6.99 34.62
C PRO A 73 -30.45 -6.08 34.00
N ALA A 74 -31.20 -5.32 34.82
CA ALA A 74 -32.17 -4.33 34.33
C ALA A 74 -31.52 -3.22 33.49
N LEU A 75 -30.27 -2.85 33.78
CA LEU A 75 -29.47 -1.85 33.06
C LEU A 75 -28.74 -2.42 31.82
N ALA A 76 -28.91 -3.72 31.54
CA ALA A 76 -28.26 -4.40 30.41
C ALA A 76 -29.18 -4.63 29.20
N THR A 77 -30.46 -4.28 29.31
CA THR A 77 -31.46 -4.53 28.26
C THR A 77 -31.27 -3.60 27.05
N ASP A 78 -31.74 -4.00 25.86
CA ASP A 78 -31.53 -3.26 24.61
C ASP A 78 -32.13 -1.84 24.59
N GLY A 79 -33.16 -1.58 25.40
CA GLY A 79 -33.83 -0.29 25.47
C GLY A 79 -33.19 0.72 26.42
N VAL A 80 -32.19 0.30 27.21
CA VAL A 80 -31.52 1.17 28.18
C VAL A 80 -30.46 2.01 27.48
N THR A 81 -30.57 3.33 27.61
CA THR A 81 -29.54 4.26 27.13
C THR A 81 -28.31 4.19 28.02
N LEU A 82 -27.21 4.79 27.56
CA LEU A 82 -25.98 4.79 28.36
C LEU A 82 -26.08 5.65 29.63
N ASP A 83 -26.98 6.64 29.70
CA ASP A 83 -27.06 7.58 30.82
C ASP A 83 -27.24 6.91 32.20
N PRO A 84 -28.25 6.04 32.42
CA PRO A 84 -28.42 5.34 33.70
C PRO A 84 -27.27 4.36 34.00
N VAL A 85 -26.63 3.79 32.98
CA VAL A 85 -25.48 2.88 33.15
C VAL A 85 -24.27 3.64 33.67
N ILE A 86 -24.00 4.83 33.13
CA ILE A 86 -22.90 5.69 33.59
C ILE A 86 -23.19 6.21 35.00
N TYR A 87 -24.42 6.64 35.28
CA TYR A 87 -24.82 7.09 36.61
C TYR A 87 -24.64 5.99 37.67
N ASP A 88 -25.09 4.76 37.41
CA ASP A 88 -24.88 3.61 38.31
C ASP A 88 -23.40 3.36 38.61
N ALA A 89 -22.55 3.34 37.57
CA ALA A 89 -21.11 3.14 37.73
C ALA A 89 -20.46 4.24 38.57
N VAL A 90 -20.84 5.51 38.34
CA VAL A 90 -20.33 6.66 39.08
C VAL A 90 -20.72 6.56 40.55
N CYS A 91 -22.00 6.30 40.86
CA CYS A 91 -22.47 6.20 42.24
C CYS A 91 -21.75 5.07 43.01
N LYS A 92 -21.61 3.90 42.40
CA LYS A 92 -20.89 2.76 43.00
C LYS A 92 -19.40 3.05 43.21
N MET A 93 -18.76 3.77 42.29
CA MET A 93 -17.35 4.14 42.43
C MET A 93 -17.15 5.21 43.52
N GLU A 94 -18.02 6.22 43.59
CA GLU A 94 -17.98 7.23 44.65
C GLU A 94 -18.15 6.59 46.04
N GLU A 95 -19.07 5.63 46.17
CA GLU A 95 -19.26 4.84 47.39
C GLU A 95 -18.02 3.97 47.70
N ARG A 96 -17.54 3.19 46.73
CA ARG A 96 -16.39 2.26 46.89
C ARG A 96 -15.12 2.99 47.28
N LYS A 97 -14.84 4.15 46.67
CA LYS A 97 -13.59 4.91 46.86
C LYS A 97 -13.71 5.98 47.94
N GLY A 98 -14.91 6.28 48.43
CA GLY A 98 -15.16 7.34 49.41
C GLY A 98 -14.79 8.74 48.90
N VAL A 99 -14.90 8.97 47.58
CA VAL A 99 -14.53 10.23 46.92
C VAL A 99 -15.69 10.75 46.06
N LYS A 100 -15.68 12.04 45.76
CA LYS A 100 -16.50 12.63 44.70
C LYS A 100 -15.62 12.98 43.51
N TYR A 101 -16.10 12.70 42.32
CA TYR A 101 -15.41 13.04 41.08
C TYR A 101 -15.79 14.45 40.63
N ASP A 102 -14.87 15.15 39.97
CA ASP A 102 -15.16 16.45 39.35
C ASP A 102 -15.68 16.25 37.92
N THR A 103 -15.16 15.24 37.22
CA THR A 103 -15.40 14.98 35.80
C THR A 103 -15.60 13.49 35.57
N VAL A 104 -16.56 13.17 34.70
CA VAL A 104 -16.81 11.80 34.23
C VAL A 104 -16.52 11.76 32.74
N ILE A 105 -15.70 10.81 32.31
CA ILE A 105 -15.42 10.54 30.90
C ILE A 105 -16.08 9.21 30.53
N THR A 106 -17.05 9.23 29.63
CA THR A 106 -17.56 7.99 29.03
C THR A 106 -16.70 7.64 27.83
N MET A 107 -16.14 6.43 27.79
CA MET A 107 -15.46 5.90 26.60
C MET A 107 -16.13 4.60 26.17
N GLN A 108 -16.34 4.39 24.86
CA GLN A 108 -16.96 3.16 24.37
C GLN A 108 -15.92 2.19 23.82
N ALA A 109 -16.12 0.89 24.03
CA ALA A 109 -15.28 -0.16 23.47
C ALA A 109 -15.34 -0.21 21.93
N THR A 110 -16.39 0.38 21.34
CA THR A 110 -16.65 0.36 19.90
C THR A 110 -15.77 1.31 19.10
N SER A 111 -14.93 2.12 19.77
CA SER A 111 -14.02 3.07 19.12
C SER A 111 -12.55 2.70 19.29
N PRO A 112 -12.10 1.52 18.80
CA PRO A 112 -10.76 1.01 19.10
C PRO A 112 -9.63 1.77 18.39
N THR A 113 -9.94 2.59 17.38
CA THR A 113 -8.93 3.38 16.65
C THR A 113 -8.62 4.72 17.32
N LEU A 114 -9.36 5.10 18.37
CA LEU A 114 -9.11 6.29 19.16
C LEU A 114 -7.72 6.25 19.80
N LYS A 115 -6.99 7.36 19.79
CA LYS A 115 -5.67 7.46 20.43
C LYS A 115 -5.74 8.24 21.73
N VAL A 116 -4.99 7.79 22.75
CA VAL A 116 -4.83 8.50 24.03
C VAL A 116 -4.45 9.97 23.85
N LYS A 117 -3.59 10.31 22.88
CA LYS A 117 -3.18 11.70 22.62
C LYS A 117 -4.38 12.61 22.31
N THR A 118 -5.36 12.09 21.58
CA THR A 118 -6.60 12.81 21.22
C THR A 118 -7.45 13.06 22.46
N VAL A 119 -7.60 12.05 23.31
CA VAL A 119 -8.32 12.18 24.59
C VAL A 119 -7.64 13.18 25.52
N LEU A 120 -6.31 13.13 25.68
CA LEU A 120 -5.54 14.09 26.48
C LEU A 120 -5.72 15.54 25.98
N SER A 121 -5.82 15.71 24.66
CA SER A 121 -6.01 17.02 24.04
C SER A 121 -7.43 17.53 24.23
N ALA A 122 -8.42 16.63 24.22
CA ALA A 122 -9.81 16.94 24.50
C ALA A 122 -10.07 17.29 25.97
N ILE A 123 -9.42 16.61 26.92
CA ILE A 123 -9.47 16.98 28.35
C ILE A 123 -8.90 18.39 28.56
N ALA A 124 -7.74 18.68 27.98
CA ALA A 124 -7.16 20.03 28.06
C ALA A 124 -8.04 21.10 27.41
N TYR A 125 -8.76 20.77 26.34
CA TYR A 125 -9.75 21.65 25.72
C TYR A 125 -10.96 21.90 26.64
N PHE A 126 -11.51 20.84 27.24
CA PHE A 126 -12.60 20.90 28.20
C PHE A 126 -12.26 21.79 29.41
N GLU A 127 -11.09 21.57 30.02
CA GLU A 127 -10.62 22.34 31.18
C GLU A 127 -10.41 23.83 30.87
N ARG A 128 -9.81 24.13 29.71
CA ARG A 128 -9.45 25.51 29.34
C ARG A 128 -10.66 26.38 29.05
N GLU A 129 -11.65 25.82 28.35
CA GLU A 129 -12.81 26.59 27.87
C GLU A 129 -14.00 26.56 28.85
N GLY A 130 -13.98 25.67 29.85
CA GLY A 130 -14.98 25.62 30.92
C GLY A 130 -16.35 25.11 30.49
N PHE A 131 -16.41 24.26 29.46
CA PHE A 131 -17.64 23.60 29.02
C PHE A 131 -18.20 22.66 30.10
N ASP A 132 -19.51 22.40 30.05
CA ASP A 132 -20.14 21.36 30.88
C ASP A 132 -19.96 19.98 30.24
N THR A 133 -19.94 19.92 28.91
CA THR A 133 -19.77 18.67 28.15
C THR A 133 -19.01 18.90 26.85
N VAL A 134 -18.08 17.98 26.54
CA VAL A 134 -17.38 17.89 25.26
C VAL A 134 -17.54 16.49 24.68
N ILE A 135 -18.03 16.40 23.44
CA ILE A 135 -18.33 15.13 22.76
C ILE A 135 -17.36 14.91 21.59
N SER A 136 -16.82 13.70 21.43
CA SER A 136 -15.97 13.36 20.29
C SER A 136 -16.78 13.25 19.00
N VAL A 137 -16.36 13.98 17.96
CA VAL A 137 -17.03 13.99 16.66
C VAL A 137 -16.06 13.83 15.50
N VAL A 138 -16.58 13.46 14.34
CA VAL A 138 -15.89 13.58 13.05
C VAL A 138 -16.68 14.52 12.15
N ASN A 139 -15.99 15.45 11.50
CA ASN A 139 -16.60 16.36 10.54
C ASN A 139 -16.70 15.65 9.17
N LYS A 140 -17.91 15.27 8.78
CA LYS A 140 -18.19 14.51 7.55
C LYS A 140 -19.29 15.22 6.74
N PRO A 141 -19.00 16.40 6.17
CA PRO A 141 -19.99 17.13 5.39
C PRO A 141 -20.37 16.33 4.14
N HIS A 142 -21.68 16.09 3.97
CA HIS A 142 -22.21 15.34 2.85
C HIS A 142 -23.56 15.90 2.42
N LEU A 143 -23.83 15.84 1.11
CA LEU A 143 -25.16 16.16 0.57
C LEU A 143 -26.15 15.13 1.11
N SER A 144 -27.09 15.57 1.92
CA SER A 144 -28.09 14.70 2.56
C SER A 144 -29.51 15.16 2.24
N TRP A 145 -30.46 14.24 2.40
CA TRP A 145 -31.89 14.45 2.23
C TRP A 145 -32.58 13.98 3.51
N THR A 146 -33.70 14.61 3.87
CA THR A 146 -34.49 14.28 5.05
C THR A 146 -35.97 14.24 4.69
N GLU A 147 -36.78 13.65 5.56
CA GLU A 147 -38.24 13.65 5.42
C GLU A 147 -38.84 14.73 6.32
N LYS A 148 -39.65 15.61 5.74
CA LYS A 148 -40.49 16.58 6.48
C LYS A 148 -41.90 16.48 5.94
N ASP A 149 -42.87 16.24 6.83
CA ASP A 149 -44.29 16.13 6.50
C ASP A 149 -44.59 15.12 5.37
N GLY A 150 -43.91 13.97 5.37
CA GLY A 150 -44.09 12.92 4.34
C GLY A 150 -43.39 13.21 3.01
N GLN A 151 -42.62 14.30 2.90
CA GLN A 151 -41.90 14.68 1.68
C GLN A 151 -40.39 14.61 1.87
N ILE A 152 -39.71 14.05 0.88
CA ILE A 152 -38.24 14.04 0.82
C ILE A 152 -37.74 15.41 0.38
N VAL A 153 -37.01 16.09 1.26
CA VAL A 153 -36.48 17.44 1.05
C VAL A 153 -34.96 17.46 1.23
N LYS A 154 -34.29 18.39 0.55
CA LYS A 154 -32.84 18.59 0.69
C LYS A 154 -32.49 19.03 2.12
N ASN A 155 -31.42 18.48 2.68
CA ASN A 155 -30.86 18.89 3.97
C ASN A 155 -29.58 19.74 3.76
N TYR A 156 -29.64 20.66 2.79
CA TYR A 156 -28.59 21.61 2.47
C TYR A 156 -29.19 22.85 1.81
N GLU A 157 -28.58 24.01 2.03
CA GLU A 157 -29.00 25.27 1.40
C GLU A 157 -28.59 25.29 -0.07
N GLU A 158 -27.28 25.16 -0.32
CA GLU A 158 -26.63 25.12 -1.63
C GLU A 158 -25.96 23.76 -1.87
N ARG A 159 -25.98 23.31 -3.13
CA ARG A 159 -25.30 22.07 -3.53
C ARG A 159 -23.86 22.38 -3.89
N LEU A 160 -22.94 22.13 -2.96
CA LEU A 160 -21.51 22.38 -3.11
C LEU A 160 -20.71 21.07 -3.17
N ASN A 161 -19.45 21.16 -3.62
CA ASN A 161 -18.50 20.07 -3.40
C ASN A 161 -18.23 19.91 -1.90
N SER A 162 -17.92 18.69 -1.46
CA SER A 162 -17.83 18.35 -0.03
C SER A 162 -16.89 19.23 0.78
N GLN A 163 -15.79 19.70 0.18
CA GLN A 163 -14.83 20.60 0.83
C GLN A 163 -15.38 22.02 1.12
N PHE A 164 -16.48 22.41 0.47
CA PHE A 164 -17.12 23.72 0.64
C PHE A 164 -18.44 23.63 1.40
N LEU A 165 -18.91 22.43 1.71
CA LEU A 165 -20.11 22.25 2.54
C LEU A 165 -19.84 22.69 3.98
N PRO A 166 -20.85 23.23 4.69
CA PRO A 166 -20.71 23.57 6.11
C PRO A 166 -20.40 22.32 6.92
N LYS A 167 -19.74 22.51 8.07
CA LYS A 167 -19.39 21.41 8.97
C LYS A 167 -20.63 20.59 9.34
N ASN A 168 -20.48 19.27 9.29
CA ASN A 168 -21.49 18.32 9.70
C ASN A 168 -20.83 17.31 10.62
N TYR A 169 -21.13 17.37 11.90
CA TYR A 169 -20.49 16.55 12.92
C TYR A 169 -21.31 15.29 13.18
N LEU A 170 -20.63 14.15 13.13
CA LEU A 170 -21.16 12.86 13.57
C LEU A 170 -20.43 12.44 14.84
N GLU A 171 -21.16 12.02 15.87
CA GLU A 171 -20.56 11.44 17.06
C GLU A 171 -19.79 10.17 16.70
N THR A 172 -18.62 9.97 17.31
CA THR A 172 -17.75 8.82 17.00
C THR A 172 -17.80 7.71 18.05
N GLY A 173 -18.58 7.90 19.12
CA GLY A 173 -18.58 6.99 20.28
C GLY A 173 -17.28 7.00 21.10
N GLY A 174 -16.24 7.71 20.66
CA GLY A 174 -14.90 7.66 21.23
C GLY A 174 -14.85 8.12 22.69
N PHE A 175 -15.29 9.35 22.95
CA PHE A 175 -15.41 9.85 24.32
C PHE A 175 -16.51 10.92 24.48
N LEU A 176 -17.04 11.02 25.69
CA LEU A 176 -17.85 12.14 26.17
C LEU A 176 -17.28 12.57 27.53
N ILE A 177 -16.75 13.79 27.60
CA ILE A 177 -16.21 14.39 28.82
C ILE A 177 -17.28 15.29 29.40
N THR A 178 -17.68 15.09 30.64
CA THR A 178 -18.75 15.87 31.27
C THR A 178 -18.47 16.16 32.73
N LYS A 179 -18.93 17.31 33.22
CA LYS A 179 -18.87 17.61 34.66
C LYS A 179 -19.71 16.60 35.43
N ARG A 180 -19.22 16.16 36.59
CA ARG A 180 -19.92 15.18 37.43
C ARG A 180 -21.35 15.61 37.79
N GLU A 181 -21.58 16.90 37.99
CA GLU A 181 -22.89 17.47 38.33
C GLU A 181 -23.95 17.29 37.22
N CYS A 182 -23.52 17.14 35.97
CA CYS A 182 -24.42 16.89 34.84
C CYS A 182 -24.86 15.43 34.74
N VAL A 183 -24.20 14.50 35.46
CA VAL A 183 -24.47 13.06 35.40
C VAL A 183 -25.55 12.66 36.40
N ASN A 184 -26.71 12.25 35.88
CA ASN A 184 -27.86 11.72 36.61
C ASN A 184 -28.52 10.57 35.83
N GLU A 185 -29.54 9.93 36.40
CA GLU A 185 -30.24 8.79 35.78
C GLU A 185 -30.81 9.08 34.38
N LYS A 186 -31.13 10.35 34.08
CA LYS A 186 -31.81 10.77 32.85
C LYS A 186 -30.89 11.43 31.83
N GLY A 187 -29.63 11.68 32.18
CA GLY A 187 -28.73 12.38 31.28
C GLY A 187 -27.33 12.62 31.84
N ARG A 188 -26.42 12.93 30.92
CA ARG A 188 -25.00 13.23 31.19
C ARG A 188 -24.48 14.43 30.41
N ILE A 189 -25.37 15.16 29.74
CA ILE A 189 -25.04 16.32 28.90
C ILE A 189 -25.53 17.57 29.63
N GLY A 190 -24.62 18.51 29.86
CA GLY A 190 -24.92 19.80 30.48
C GLY A 190 -25.50 20.83 29.51
N GLU A 191 -25.61 22.08 29.94
CA GLU A 191 -26.19 23.16 29.12
C GLU A 191 -25.13 23.75 28.17
N ASN A 192 -23.90 23.95 28.64
CA ASN A 192 -22.81 24.49 27.84
C ASN A 192 -22.01 23.37 27.16
N VAL A 193 -22.42 23.01 25.94
CA VAL A 193 -21.86 21.87 25.18
C VAL A 193 -20.95 22.34 24.05
N SER A 194 -19.84 21.64 23.88
CA SER A 194 -18.99 21.72 22.69
C SER A 194 -18.66 20.34 22.13
N VAL A 195 -18.00 20.30 20.98
CA VAL A 195 -17.55 19.08 20.32
C VAL A 195 -16.06 19.13 20.08
N TYR A 196 -15.40 17.97 20.10
CA TYR A 196 -13.99 17.82 19.80
C TYR A 196 -13.82 17.02 18.51
N GLU A 197 -13.32 17.67 17.46
CA GLU A 197 -13.13 17.06 16.14
C GLU A 197 -11.93 16.11 16.17
N THR A 198 -12.19 14.82 15.96
CA THR A 198 -11.19 13.76 15.83
C THR A 198 -10.77 13.60 14.36
N LYS A 199 -9.61 12.96 14.14
CA LYS A 199 -9.21 12.59 12.79
C LYS A 199 -10.10 11.45 12.26
N PRO A 200 -10.40 11.40 10.95
CA PRO A 200 -11.23 10.33 10.38
C PRO A 200 -10.77 8.91 10.71
N GLU A 201 -9.46 8.67 10.77
CA GLU A 201 -8.90 7.35 11.13
C GLU A 201 -9.13 6.97 12.61
N GLU A 202 -9.38 7.93 13.50
CA GLU A 202 -9.67 7.71 14.93
C GLU A 202 -11.18 7.69 15.23
N ALA A 203 -12.02 7.86 14.21
CA ALA A 203 -13.45 8.09 14.32
C ALA A 203 -14.31 6.85 14.06
N VAL A 204 -13.72 5.66 13.99
CA VAL A 204 -14.44 4.42 13.69
C VAL A 204 -15.26 4.00 14.90
N ASP A 205 -16.59 3.88 14.71
CA ASP A 205 -17.51 3.32 15.71
C ASP A 205 -18.04 1.98 15.19
N ILE A 206 -17.72 0.90 15.89
CA ILE A 206 -18.04 -0.45 15.43
C ILE A 206 -19.47 -0.81 15.78
N ASP A 207 -20.31 -0.85 14.76
CA ASP A 207 -21.72 -1.23 14.88
C ASP A 207 -22.13 -2.36 13.93
N THR A 208 -21.40 -2.48 12.82
CA THR A 208 -21.62 -3.43 11.73
C THR A 208 -20.35 -4.24 11.43
N TYR A 209 -20.48 -5.31 10.64
CA TYR A 209 -19.33 -6.11 10.23
C TYR A 209 -18.39 -5.32 9.31
N GLU A 210 -18.92 -4.36 8.55
CA GLU A 210 -18.18 -3.43 7.70
C GLU A 210 -17.29 -2.50 8.54
N ASP A 211 -17.81 -2.02 9.68
CA ASP A 211 -17.02 -1.22 10.63
C ASP A 211 -15.90 -2.07 11.25
N TRP A 212 -16.18 -3.35 11.55
CA TRP A 212 -15.18 -4.28 12.06
C TRP A 212 -14.02 -4.44 11.08
N ILE A 213 -14.31 -4.71 9.80
CA ILE A 213 -13.30 -4.84 8.74
C ILE A 213 -12.49 -3.54 8.61
N THR A 214 -13.16 -2.39 8.67
CA THR A 214 -12.51 -1.07 8.57
C THR A 214 -11.58 -0.81 9.76
N ALA A 215 -12.03 -1.12 10.98
CA ALA A 215 -11.23 -0.98 12.20
C ALA A 215 -10.00 -1.89 12.16
N GLU A 216 -10.16 -3.16 11.78
CA GLU A 216 -9.04 -4.11 11.59
C GLU A 216 -8.01 -3.56 10.60
N ALA A 217 -8.45 -3.08 9.44
CA ALA A 217 -7.56 -2.52 8.42
C ALA A 217 -6.82 -1.27 8.92
N ILE A 218 -7.46 -0.41 9.70
CA ILE A 218 -6.83 0.80 10.28
C ILE A 218 -5.84 0.43 11.39
N LEU A 219 -6.19 -0.52 12.25
CA LEU A 219 -5.33 -0.98 13.34
C LEU A 219 -4.13 -1.79 12.85
N GLY A 220 -4.28 -2.52 11.75
CA GLY A 220 -3.22 -3.28 11.09
C GLY A 220 -2.34 -2.44 10.16
N ARG A 221 -2.58 -1.13 10.05
CA ARG A 221 -1.74 -0.24 9.23
C ARG A 221 -0.29 -0.29 9.70
N LYS A 222 0.60 -0.29 8.71
CA LYS A 222 2.04 -0.22 8.89
C LYS A 222 2.52 1.09 8.28
N LYS A 223 3.62 1.62 8.77
CA LYS A 223 4.38 2.70 8.15
C LYS A 223 5.45 2.10 7.26
N ILE A 224 5.32 2.31 5.96
CA ILE A 224 6.20 1.73 4.95
C ILE A 224 6.97 2.86 4.28
N LEU A 225 8.29 2.82 4.42
CA LEU A 225 9.19 3.76 3.78
C LEU A 225 9.77 3.14 2.51
N PHE A 226 9.57 3.78 1.36
CA PHE A 226 10.19 3.42 0.09
C PHE A 226 11.42 4.28 -0.16
N ARG A 227 12.60 3.67 -0.15
CA ARG A 227 13.84 4.29 -0.58
C ARG A 227 14.07 3.94 -2.05
N THR A 228 14.07 4.93 -2.94
CA THR A 228 14.12 4.70 -4.40
C THR A 228 14.94 5.78 -5.11
N VAL A 229 15.52 5.45 -6.26
CA VAL A 229 16.29 6.37 -7.11
C VAL A 229 15.75 6.44 -8.53
N GLY A 230 15.89 7.58 -9.20
CA GLY A 230 15.38 7.82 -10.54
C GLY A 230 16.25 8.77 -11.34
N LYS A 231 17.48 8.34 -11.67
CA LYS A 231 18.48 9.14 -12.38
C LYS A 231 18.44 8.87 -13.88
N ARG A 232 18.77 9.88 -14.71
CA ARG A 232 18.76 9.78 -16.19
C ARG A 232 19.57 8.60 -16.74
N ARG A 233 20.71 8.28 -16.11
CA ARG A 233 21.59 7.15 -16.51
C ARG A 233 21.10 5.79 -16.01
N LEU A 234 20.46 5.73 -14.85
CA LEU A 234 19.98 4.49 -14.24
C LEU A 234 18.60 4.09 -14.77
N GLY A 235 17.85 5.05 -15.30
CA GLY A 235 16.48 4.86 -15.77
C GLY A 235 15.44 5.02 -14.64
N MET A 236 14.17 4.99 -15.03
CA MET A 236 13.03 5.23 -14.12
C MET A 236 12.42 3.96 -13.53
N GLY A 237 12.99 2.79 -13.83
CA GLY A 237 12.39 1.50 -13.49
C GLY A 237 12.14 1.29 -11.99
N HIS A 238 13.03 1.80 -11.13
CA HIS A 238 12.91 1.71 -9.68
C HIS A 238 11.72 2.53 -9.16
N ILE A 239 11.62 3.79 -9.58
CA ILE A 239 10.48 4.68 -9.26
C ILE A 239 9.15 4.05 -9.70
N TYR A 240 9.07 3.54 -10.93
CA TYR A 240 7.83 2.91 -11.41
C TYR A 240 7.48 1.65 -10.63
N ARG A 241 8.46 0.80 -10.27
CA ARG A 241 8.22 -0.39 -9.44
C ARG A 241 7.72 0.00 -8.05
N CYS A 242 8.39 0.93 -7.37
CA CYS A 242 7.97 1.39 -6.04
C CYS A 242 6.59 2.05 -6.05
N LEU A 243 6.25 2.82 -7.10
CA LEU A 243 4.91 3.34 -7.27
C LEU A 243 3.87 2.23 -7.46
N SER A 244 4.17 1.22 -8.30
CA SER A 244 3.27 0.08 -8.48
C SER A 244 3.08 -0.73 -7.19
N LEU A 245 4.13 -0.90 -6.37
CA LEU A 245 4.04 -1.48 -5.04
C LEU A 245 3.18 -0.63 -4.11
N ALA A 246 3.40 0.68 -4.07
CA ALA A 246 2.65 1.60 -3.22
C ALA A 246 1.14 1.60 -3.53
N TYR A 247 0.73 1.47 -4.79
CA TYR A 247 -0.68 1.34 -5.14
C TYR A 247 -1.33 0.06 -4.58
N LYS A 248 -0.58 -1.04 -4.47
CA LYS A 248 -1.06 -2.27 -3.80
C LYS A 248 -1.05 -2.18 -2.28
N LEU A 249 -0.24 -1.27 -1.73
CA LEU A 249 -0.05 -1.08 -0.29
C LEU A 249 -0.80 0.16 0.24
N ILE A 250 -1.79 0.68 -0.49
CA ILE A 250 -2.53 1.90 -0.13
C ILE A 250 -3.29 1.79 1.21
N GLY A 251 -3.49 0.57 1.71
CA GLY A 251 -4.04 0.32 3.04
C GLY A 251 -3.14 0.83 4.16
N HIS A 252 -1.84 1.00 3.92
CA HIS A 252 -0.81 1.40 4.88
C HIS A 252 -0.44 2.89 4.79
N GLU A 253 0.31 3.39 5.77
CA GLU A 253 0.90 4.73 5.70
C GLU A 253 2.19 4.64 4.89
N LEU A 254 2.31 5.41 3.81
CA LEU A 254 3.41 5.29 2.84
C LEU A 254 4.20 6.60 2.78
N LEU A 255 5.53 6.49 2.79
CA LEU A 255 6.45 7.60 2.57
C LEU A 255 7.54 7.22 1.58
N PHE A 256 7.77 8.04 0.56
CA PHE A 256 8.92 7.88 -0.34
C PHE A 256 10.10 8.71 0.11
N VAL A 257 11.32 8.21 -0.09
CA VAL A 257 12.55 8.96 0.09
C VAL A 257 13.44 8.76 -1.13
N THR A 258 13.83 9.86 -1.75
CA THR A 258 14.74 9.85 -2.93
C THR A 258 15.93 10.76 -2.68
N ASP A 259 17.02 10.54 -3.41
CA ASP A 259 18.15 11.48 -3.42
C ASP A 259 17.84 12.74 -4.26
N SER A 260 18.53 13.84 -3.94
CA SER A 260 18.40 15.13 -4.63
C SER A 260 18.92 15.12 -6.07
N GLU A 261 19.71 14.12 -6.45
CA GLU A 261 20.21 13.92 -7.81
C GLU A 261 19.18 13.25 -8.75
N SER A 262 18.08 12.74 -8.21
CA SER A 262 17.03 12.03 -8.95
C SER A 262 15.95 13.00 -9.46
N GLU A 263 16.33 14.05 -10.21
CA GLU A 263 15.42 15.09 -10.70
C GLU A 263 14.14 14.53 -11.37
N MET A 264 14.31 13.56 -12.27
CA MET A 264 13.19 12.89 -12.94
C MET A 264 12.34 12.05 -11.98
N GLY A 265 13.00 11.35 -11.04
CA GLY A 265 12.33 10.61 -9.98
C GLY A 265 11.45 11.52 -9.13
N ILE A 266 11.97 12.68 -8.74
CA ILE A 266 11.26 13.70 -7.95
C ILE A 266 10.03 14.21 -8.71
N GLU A 267 10.17 14.56 -9.99
CA GLU A 267 9.05 15.02 -10.81
C GLU A 267 7.95 13.96 -10.94
N ARG A 268 8.35 12.70 -11.10
CA ARG A 268 7.41 11.58 -11.14
C ARG A 268 6.71 11.36 -9.80
N LEU A 269 7.43 11.40 -8.67
CA LEU A 269 6.84 11.28 -7.33
C LEU A 269 5.86 12.44 -7.05
N LYS A 270 6.21 13.68 -7.41
CA LYS A 270 5.29 14.82 -7.34
C LYS A 270 3.98 14.56 -8.10
N SER A 271 4.06 14.02 -9.31
CA SER A 271 2.88 13.69 -10.12
C SER A 271 2.03 12.54 -9.55
N SER A 272 2.57 11.75 -8.62
CA SER A 272 1.89 10.60 -8.02
C SER A 272 1.03 10.96 -6.80
N PHE A 273 1.25 12.15 -6.22
CA PHE A 273 0.63 12.64 -4.99
C PHE A 273 0.94 11.82 -3.72
N PHE A 274 1.83 10.83 -3.78
CA PHE A 274 2.34 10.19 -2.57
C PHE A 274 3.25 11.16 -1.78
N PRO A 275 3.22 11.11 -0.43
CA PRO A 275 4.19 11.83 0.39
C PRO A 275 5.61 11.40 0.05
N PHE A 276 6.53 12.36 -0.07
CA PHE A 276 7.94 12.05 -0.30
C PHE A 276 8.84 13.10 0.36
N GLU A 277 10.03 12.66 0.74
CA GLU A 277 11.13 13.51 1.21
C GLU A 277 12.33 13.39 0.24
N VAL A 278 13.06 14.49 0.10
CA VAL A 278 14.29 14.54 -0.72
C VAL A 278 15.46 14.74 0.23
N ILE A 279 16.46 13.87 0.11
CA ILE A 279 17.66 13.94 0.94
C ILE A 279 18.92 14.14 0.10
N SER A 280 19.94 14.72 0.71
CA SER A 280 21.25 14.95 0.09
C SER A 280 22.38 14.15 0.75
N ASN A 281 22.15 13.55 1.93
CA ASN A 281 23.15 12.80 2.69
C ASN A 281 22.50 11.85 3.70
N ASP A 282 23.31 10.96 4.29
CA ASP A 282 22.85 9.95 5.26
C ASP A 282 22.33 10.56 6.57
N THR A 283 22.81 11.73 6.98
CA THR A 283 22.33 12.43 8.19
C THR A 283 20.87 12.85 8.03
N GLU A 284 20.52 13.42 6.86
CA GLU A 284 19.13 13.74 6.53
C GLU A 284 18.28 12.47 6.44
N TYR A 285 18.83 11.36 5.93
CA TYR A 285 18.11 10.08 5.92
C TYR A 285 17.80 9.57 7.33
N GLU A 286 18.78 9.59 8.23
CA GLU A 286 18.61 9.18 9.63
C GLU A 286 17.56 10.04 10.33
N GLN A 287 17.48 11.34 10.03
CA GLN A 287 16.42 12.22 10.56
C GLN A 287 15.02 11.83 10.07
N VAL A 288 14.89 11.47 8.78
CA VAL A 288 13.62 10.96 8.23
C VAL A 288 13.22 9.66 8.93
N LEU A 289 14.15 8.70 9.07
CA LEU A 289 13.91 7.44 9.78
C LEU A 289 13.49 7.66 11.24
N ALA A 290 14.20 8.54 11.97
CA ALA A 290 13.92 8.85 13.37
C ALA A 290 12.56 9.53 13.58
N THR A 291 12.13 10.36 12.61
CA THR A 291 10.86 11.09 12.66
C THR A 291 9.69 10.19 12.25
N TYR A 292 9.84 9.50 11.13
CA TYR A 292 8.77 8.68 10.55
C TYR A 292 8.54 7.40 11.35
N LYS A 293 9.63 6.77 11.81
CA LYS A 293 9.66 5.46 12.51
C LYS A 293 8.93 4.38 11.71
N PRO A 294 9.50 3.95 10.57
CA PRO A 294 8.86 2.97 9.71
C PRO A 294 8.80 1.58 10.36
N ASP A 295 7.66 0.91 10.20
CA ASP A 295 7.54 -0.52 10.50
C ASP A 295 8.25 -1.37 9.45
N ILE A 296 8.33 -0.87 8.21
CA ILE A 296 9.00 -1.53 7.08
C ILE A 296 9.80 -0.51 6.26
N VAL A 297 11.04 -0.84 5.90
CA VAL A 297 11.81 -0.13 4.89
C VAL A 297 11.94 -0.99 3.63
N ILE A 298 11.63 -0.42 2.48
CA ILE A 298 11.77 -1.04 1.16
C ILE A 298 12.83 -0.27 0.37
N ASN A 299 13.94 -0.93 0.06
CA ASN A 299 15.03 -0.38 -0.73
C ASN A 299 14.94 -0.84 -2.18
N ASP A 300 14.84 0.12 -3.09
CA ASP A 300 14.97 -0.09 -4.52
C ASP A 300 15.98 0.91 -5.12
N ILE A 301 17.24 0.75 -4.71
CA ILE A 301 18.33 1.68 -4.99
C ILE A 301 19.57 1.03 -5.60
N LEU A 302 19.41 -0.16 -6.21
CA LEU A 302 20.50 -1.06 -6.62
C LEU A 302 21.18 -1.71 -5.42
N ASP A 303 22.50 -1.88 -5.48
CA ASP A 303 23.27 -2.56 -4.46
C ASP A 303 23.36 -1.72 -3.18
N THR A 304 23.01 -2.33 -2.05
CA THR A 304 23.11 -1.69 -0.74
C THR A 304 24.38 -2.10 -0.01
N GLU A 305 24.86 -1.23 0.88
CA GLU A 305 26.01 -1.51 1.74
C GLU A 305 25.55 -1.90 3.16
N GLU A 306 26.34 -2.73 3.86
CA GLU A 306 26.03 -3.14 5.24
C GLU A 306 25.81 -1.95 6.18
N SER A 307 26.52 -0.83 5.99
CA SER A 307 26.37 0.38 6.81
C SER A 307 24.97 0.98 6.73
N LEU A 308 24.36 0.97 5.54
CA LEU A 308 23.00 1.48 5.32
C LEU A 308 21.98 0.60 6.04
N ILE A 309 22.07 -0.71 5.87
CA ILE A 309 21.13 -1.65 6.50
C ILE A 309 21.25 -1.61 8.03
N ARG A 310 22.48 -1.44 8.56
CA ARG A 310 22.69 -1.24 10.01
C ARG A 310 22.11 0.07 10.52
N LEU A 311 22.11 1.13 9.71
CA LEU A 311 21.46 2.40 10.05
C LEU A 311 19.95 2.22 10.13
N GLU A 312 19.34 1.64 9.09
CA GLU A 312 17.91 1.38 9.02
C GLU A 312 17.42 0.49 10.17
N ARG A 313 18.19 -0.55 10.51
CA ARG A 313 17.88 -1.49 11.60
C ARG A 313 17.75 -0.83 12.98
N LYS A 314 18.28 0.38 13.18
CA LYS A 314 18.05 1.13 14.43
C LYS A 314 16.60 1.62 14.57
N TYR A 315 15.86 1.71 13.47
CA TYR A 315 14.56 2.36 13.38
C TYR A 315 13.44 1.46 12.87
N THR A 316 13.78 0.31 12.29
CA THR A 316 12.81 -0.66 11.77
C THR A 316 13.26 -2.09 12.01
N ASP A 317 12.29 -2.98 12.25
CA ASP A 317 12.53 -4.40 12.39
C ASP A 317 12.42 -5.16 11.06
N ARG A 318 11.96 -4.50 9.98
CA ARG A 318 11.76 -5.14 8.67
C ARG A 318 12.36 -4.32 7.53
N ILE A 319 13.31 -4.93 6.82
CA ILE A 319 14.03 -4.34 5.68
C ILE A 319 13.95 -5.28 4.49
N VAL A 320 13.47 -4.76 3.35
CA VAL A 320 13.30 -5.50 2.11
C VAL A 320 14.05 -4.80 0.98
N ASN A 321 14.97 -5.50 0.33
CA ASN A 321 15.76 -4.95 -0.77
C ASN A 321 15.32 -5.54 -2.11
N PHE A 322 15.44 -4.77 -3.18
CA PHE A 322 15.13 -5.19 -4.55
C PHE A 322 16.34 -5.10 -5.47
N GLU A 323 16.59 -6.14 -6.27
CA GLU A 323 17.71 -6.24 -7.22
C GLU A 323 19.07 -5.88 -6.59
N ASP A 324 19.26 -6.32 -5.35
CA ASP A 324 20.43 -6.03 -4.53
C ASP A 324 21.35 -7.25 -4.47
N THR A 325 22.59 -7.05 -4.90
CA THR A 325 23.68 -8.01 -4.86
C THR A 325 24.88 -7.50 -4.04
N GLY A 326 24.70 -6.35 -3.37
CA GLY A 326 25.69 -5.70 -2.53
C GLY A 326 25.92 -6.37 -1.19
N SER A 327 26.79 -5.76 -0.37
CA SER A 327 27.13 -6.29 0.95
C SER A 327 25.94 -6.25 1.93
N GLY A 328 25.02 -5.28 1.77
CA GLY A 328 23.83 -5.12 2.59
C GLY A 328 22.77 -6.20 2.41
N ALA A 329 22.72 -6.87 1.26
CA ALA A 329 21.77 -7.93 0.96
C ALA A 329 21.73 -9.06 2.02
N ARG A 330 22.87 -9.33 2.68
CA ARG A 330 22.97 -10.37 3.73
C ARG A 330 22.32 -9.98 5.06
N LEU A 331 22.08 -8.69 5.28
CA LEU A 331 21.53 -8.15 6.53
C LEU A 331 20.05 -7.74 6.41
N ALA A 332 19.52 -7.67 5.18
CA ALA A 332 18.11 -7.45 4.92
C ALA A 332 17.29 -8.70 5.26
N ASP A 333 16.02 -8.53 5.63
CA ASP A 333 15.15 -9.65 6.00
C ASP A 333 14.55 -10.36 4.78
N ALA A 334 14.47 -9.67 3.64
CA ALA A 334 14.23 -10.27 2.33
C ALA A 334 14.93 -9.47 1.22
N VAL A 335 15.45 -10.19 0.23
CA VAL A 335 16.02 -9.62 -0.99
C VAL A 335 15.30 -10.20 -2.19
N ILE A 336 14.62 -9.36 -2.96
CA ILE A 336 13.80 -9.77 -4.11
C ILE A 336 14.56 -9.45 -5.39
N ASN A 337 15.13 -10.49 -6.00
CA ASN A 337 16.01 -10.43 -7.17
C ASN A 337 15.34 -11.14 -8.35
N ALA A 338 14.31 -10.51 -8.91
CA ALA A 338 13.48 -11.15 -9.94
C ALA A 338 14.21 -11.31 -11.28
N LEU A 339 15.25 -10.51 -11.54
CA LEU A 339 16.00 -10.54 -12.79
C LEU A 339 17.13 -11.58 -12.82
N TYR A 340 17.42 -12.18 -11.67
CA TYR A 340 18.50 -13.14 -11.47
C TYR A 340 17.89 -14.52 -11.18
N GLU A 341 18.51 -15.60 -11.65
CA GLU A 341 18.08 -16.98 -11.34
C GLU A 341 19.29 -17.88 -11.07
N ASN A 342 19.06 -18.92 -10.26
CA ASN A 342 19.93 -20.10 -10.11
C ASN A 342 21.30 -19.85 -9.45
N HIS A 343 21.40 -18.94 -8.48
CA HIS A 343 22.59 -18.88 -7.63
C HIS A 343 22.61 -20.09 -6.66
N THR A 344 23.58 -20.99 -6.83
CA THR A 344 23.69 -22.24 -6.05
C THR A 344 24.02 -22.04 -4.57
N ASP A 345 24.68 -20.92 -4.24
CA ASP A 345 25.06 -20.53 -2.86
C ASP A 345 24.23 -19.32 -2.36
N ARG A 346 22.92 -19.32 -2.63
CA ARG A 346 22.06 -18.20 -2.20
C ARG A 346 21.78 -18.22 -0.69
N PRO A 347 21.91 -17.08 0.01
CA PRO A 347 21.43 -16.93 1.38
C PRO A 347 19.91 -17.19 1.47
N GLY A 348 19.44 -17.69 2.63
CA GLY A 348 18.04 -18.08 2.82
C GLY A 348 17.02 -16.94 2.74
N ASN A 349 17.47 -15.68 2.78
CA ASN A 349 16.65 -14.47 2.67
C ASN A 349 16.54 -13.92 1.24
N VAL A 350 17.13 -14.60 0.23
CA VAL A 350 17.10 -14.14 -1.17
C VAL A 350 16.06 -14.92 -1.98
N TYR A 351 15.16 -14.17 -2.61
CA TYR A 351 14.04 -14.64 -3.42
C TYR A 351 14.29 -14.27 -4.88
N GLU A 352 14.63 -15.25 -5.69
CA GLU A 352 15.15 -15.05 -7.04
C GLU A 352 14.21 -15.57 -8.12
N GLY A 353 14.26 -14.91 -9.27
CA GLY A 353 13.72 -15.40 -10.53
C GLY A 353 12.34 -14.90 -10.89
N SER A 354 11.89 -15.36 -12.06
CA SER A 354 10.64 -14.93 -12.69
C SER A 354 9.39 -15.13 -11.82
N ASP A 355 9.44 -16.04 -10.85
CA ASP A 355 8.36 -16.22 -9.86
C ASP A 355 8.16 -15.00 -8.95
N TYR A 356 9.16 -14.16 -8.76
CA TYR A 356 9.08 -12.94 -7.96
C TYR A 356 9.06 -11.67 -8.83
N TYR A 357 8.88 -11.81 -10.15
CA TYR A 357 8.79 -10.66 -11.03
C TYR A 357 7.49 -9.89 -10.79
N PHE A 358 7.64 -8.64 -10.33
CA PHE A 358 6.52 -7.73 -10.09
C PHE A 358 6.09 -7.05 -11.40
N ILE A 359 5.23 -7.74 -12.15
CA ILE A 359 4.72 -7.22 -13.43
C ILE A 359 3.82 -5.99 -13.21
N ARG A 360 3.80 -5.05 -14.17
CA ARG A 360 2.92 -3.87 -14.13
C ARG A 360 1.46 -4.27 -14.34
N ASP A 361 0.55 -3.57 -13.66
CA ASP A 361 -0.90 -3.84 -13.70
C ASP A 361 -1.47 -3.83 -15.14
N GLU A 362 -0.93 -2.98 -16.03
CA GLU A 362 -1.38 -2.90 -17.44
C GLU A 362 -1.26 -4.21 -18.22
N PHE A 363 -0.40 -5.13 -17.77
CA PHE A 363 -0.21 -6.45 -18.39
C PHE A 363 -1.06 -7.54 -17.72
N LEU A 364 -1.55 -7.31 -16.50
CA LEU A 364 -2.54 -8.17 -15.85
C LEU A 364 -3.96 -7.91 -16.38
N GLU A 365 -4.23 -6.67 -16.76
CA GLU A 365 -5.50 -6.27 -17.36
C GLU A 365 -5.63 -6.70 -18.82
N GLU A 366 -4.50 -6.81 -19.53
CA GLU A 366 -4.47 -7.20 -20.93
C GLU A 366 -4.46 -8.72 -21.11
N LYS A 367 -5.08 -9.17 -22.19
CA LYS A 367 -5.09 -10.58 -22.56
C LYS A 367 -4.23 -10.80 -23.79
N PRO A 368 -3.38 -11.85 -23.81
CA PRO A 368 -2.69 -12.30 -25.01
C PRO A 368 -3.67 -12.44 -26.18
N LYS A 369 -3.32 -11.91 -27.34
CA LYS A 369 -4.13 -12.14 -28.56
C LYS A 369 -4.06 -13.61 -28.96
N LYS A 370 -4.96 -14.03 -29.86
CA LYS A 370 -4.84 -15.33 -30.54
C LYS A 370 -3.55 -15.36 -31.38
N PHE A 371 -2.92 -16.53 -31.47
CA PHE A 371 -1.70 -16.71 -32.27
C PHE A 371 -1.98 -16.41 -33.75
N SER A 372 -1.03 -15.71 -34.40
CA SER A 372 -1.08 -15.44 -35.83
C SER A 372 -0.11 -16.36 -36.58
N GLU A 373 -0.63 -17.14 -37.53
CA GLU A 373 0.18 -17.98 -38.42
C GLU A 373 1.13 -17.13 -39.28
N GLN A 374 0.68 -15.97 -39.76
CA GLN A 374 1.53 -15.01 -40.45
C GLN A 374 2.09 -13.99 -39.47
N CYS A 375 3.38 -13.69 -39.56
CA CYS A 375 4.00 -12.61 -38.79
C CYS A 375 3.85 -11.30 -39.57
N ARG A 376 2.87 -10.46 -39.21
CA ARG A 376 2.60 -9.19 -39.89
C ARG A 376 3.06 -7.98 -39.10
N ASN A 377 3.23 -8.09 -37.79
CA ASN A 377 3.58 -6.98 -36.92
C ASN A 377 4.80 -7.34 -36.08
N ILE A 378 5.94 -6.71 -36.35
CA ILE A 378 7.16 -6.84 -35.55
C ILE A 378 7.31 -5.60 -34.70
N MET A 379 7.42 -5.77 -33.39
CA MET A 379 7.66 -4.67 -32.46
C MET A 379 9.15 -4.58 -32.10
N ILE A 380 9.73 -3.38 -32.15
CA ILE A 380 11.11 -3.12 -31.77
C ILE A 380 11.10 -2.20 -30.55
N ILE A 381 11.71 -2.66 -29.44
CA ILE A 381 11.72 -1.92 -28.17
C ILE A 381 12.97 -2.24 -27.35
N PHE A 382 13.87 -1.28 -27.18
CA PHE A 382 15.09 -1.42 -26.37
C PHE A 382 15.03 -0.66 -25.04
N GLY A 383 13.82 -0.50 -24.50
CA GLY A 383 13.61 0.11 -23.18
C GLY A 383 13.71 1.63 -23.18
N GLY A 384 13.85 2.19 -21.97
CA GLY A 384 13.63 3.61 -21.72
C GLY A 384 14.67 4.57 -22.31
N SER A 385 15.94 4.14 -22.36
CA SER A 385 17.08 4.99 -22.73
C SER A 385 17.91 4.46 -23.90
N ASP A 386 17.87 3.16 -24.18
CA ASP A 386 18.64 2.48 -25.24
C ASP A 386 20.08 3.04 -25.43
N PRO A 387 20.95 2.98 -24.40
CA PRO A 387 22.30 3.55 -24.45
C PRO A 387 23.18 2.99 -25.58
N ALA A 388 22.93 1.78 -26.06
CA ALA A 388 23.69 1.16 -27.14
C ALA A 388 23.17 1.52 -28.56
N ASP A 389 22.11 2.34 -28.64
CA ASP A 389 21.46 2.74 -29.88
C ASP A 389 21.04 1.56 -30.77
N LEU A 390 20.56 0.47 -30.15
CA LEU A 390 20.11 -0.71 -30.88
C LEU A 390 18.84 -0.41 -31.68
N THR A 391 18.00 0.53 -31.22
CA THR A 391 16.84 1.05 -31.96
C THR A 391 17.28 1.65 -33.29
N GLY A 392 18.27 2.55 -33.28
CA GLY A 392 18.79 3.20 -34.50
C GLY A 392 19.42 2.18 -35.46
N ARG A 393 20.19 1.23 -34.91
CA ARG A 393 20.75 0.13 -35.71
C ARG A 393 19.66 -0.74 -36.35
N LEU A 394 18.65 -1.16 -35.60
CA LEU A 394 17.55 -1.97 -36.15
C LEU A 394 16.72 -1.17 -37.16
N TYR A 395 16.56 0.14 -36.99
CA TYR A 395 15.88 1.00 -37.94
C TYR A 395 16.55 1.00 -39.33
N GLU A 396 17.88 1.01 -39.40
CA GLU A 396 18.59 0.87 -40.69
C GLU A 396 18.51 -0.55 -41.27
N ILE A 397 18.44 -1.58 -40.41
CA ILE A 397 18.23 -2.98 -40.84
C ILE A 397 16.82 -3.16 -41.43
N THR A 398 15.77 -2.63 -40.79
CA THR A 398 14.38 -2.82 -41.24
C THR A 398 14.10 -2.12 -42.57
N LYS A 399 14.76 -0.99 -42.85
CA LYS A 399 14.71 -0.34 -44.18
C LYS A 399 15.15 -1.24 -45.33
N LYS A 400 16.04 -2.20 -45.06
CA LYS A 400 16.53 -3.21 -46.03
C LYS A 400 15.61 -4.43 -46.04
N LEU A 401 15.13 -4.87 -44.87
CA LEU A 401 14.22 -6.02 -44.75
C LEU A 401 12.86 -5.80 -45.41
N HIS A 402 12.36 -4.57 -45.45
CA HIS A 402 11.07 -4.27 -46.06
C HIS A 402 10.95 -4.80 -47.50
N ASP A 403 12.02 -4.67 -48.31
CA ASP A 403 12.01 -5.09 -49.72
C ASP A 403 11.80 -6.61 -49.87
N GLU A 404 12.12 -7.38 -48.83
CA GLU A 404 11.97 -8.84 -48.79
C GLU A 404 10.68 -9.27 -48.08
N MET A 405 10.10 -8.39 -47.25
CA MET A 405 9.00 -8.70 -46.34
C MET A 405 7.91 -7.62 -46.40
N PRO A 406 7.33 -7.34 -47.59
CA PRO A 406 6.48 -6.17 -47.81
C PRO A 406 5.15 -6.20 -47.05
N GLU A 407 4.72 -7.36 -46.56
CA GLU A 407 3.49 -7.51 -45.75
C GLU A 407 3.75 -7.34 -44.24
N THR A 408 5.00 -7.15 -43.83
CA THR A 408 5.39 -7.00 -42.42
C THR A 408 5.55 -5.53 -42.06
N ALA A 409 4.85 -5.11 -41.01
CA ALA A 409 5.00 -3.80 -40.38
C ALA A 409 5.97 -3.84 -39.20
N PHE A 410 6.83 -2.83 -39.12
CA PHE A 410 7.82 -2.65 -38.06
C PHE A 410 7.42 -1.48 -37.17
N HIS A 411 7.11 -1.76 -35.91
CA HIS A 411 6.67 -0.78 -34.92
C HIS A 411 7.80 -0.49 -33.93
N PHE A 412 8.43 0.67 -34.04
CA PHE A 412 9.47 1.13 -33.14
C PHE A 412 8.83 1.85 -31.95
N ILE A 413 9.11 1.37 -30.73
CA ILE A 413 8.65 2.01 -29.50
C ILE A 413 9.88 2.62 -28.79
N THR A 414 9.96 3.95 -28.76
CA THR A 414 11.08 4.64 -28.11
C THR A 414 10.65 5.19 -26.74
N GLY A 415 11.55 5.05 -25.76
CA GLY A 415 11.32 5.52 -24.40
C GLY A 415 11.79 6.96 -24.16
N PHE A 416 11.32 7.56 -23.07
CA PHE A 416 11.56 8.98 -22.73
C PHE A 416 13.03 9.41 -22.78
N GLY A 417 13.94 8.54 -22.35
CA GLY A 417 15.37 8.82 -22.26
C GLY A 417 16.18 8.50 -23.52
N TYR A 418 15.58 8.01 -24.61
CA TYR A 418 16.30 7.67 -25.84
C TYR A 418 16.87 8.92 -26.51
N ALA A 419 18.18 8.93 -26.76
CA ALA A 419 18.90 10.13 -27.23
C ALA A 419 18.71 10.43 -28.73
N HIS A 420 18.40 9.41 -29.54
CA HIS A 420 18.36 9.54 -31.01
C HIS A 420 16.94 9.49 -31.59
N LYS A 421 15.93 9.87 -30.81
CA LYS A 421 14.51 9.88 -31.23
C LYS A 421 14.28 10.58 -32.56
N ASP A 422 14.94 11.72 -32.77
CA ASP A 422 14.78 12.53 -33.97
C ASP A 422 15.33 11.87 -35.25
N LEU A 423 16.15 10.81 -35.11
CA LEU A 423 16.71 10.06 -36.24
C LEU A 423 15.85 8.88 -36.69
N VAL A 424 14.90 8.46 -35.86
CA VAL A 424 13.99 7.34 -36.11
C VAL A 424 12.61 7.92 -36.38
N VAL A 425 12.18 7.88 -37.64
CA VAL A 425 10.93 8.52 -38.11
C VAL A 425 10.04 7.53 -38.83
N ASP A 426 8.76 7.87 -38.97
CA ASP A 426 7.83 7.08 -39.77
C ASP A 426 8.30 6.99 -41.23
N VAL A 427 8.23 5.79 -41.79
CA VAL A 427 8.43 5.51 -43.22
C VAL A 427 7.28 4.62 -43.69
N PRO A 428 6.05 5.17 -43.84
CA PRO A 428 4.85 4.38 -44.11
C PRO A 428 4.94 3.55 -45.40
N GLU A 429 5.65 4.05 -46.41
CA GLU A 429 5.91 3.32 -47.67
C GLU A 429 6.76 2.06 -47.48
N LYS A 430 7.48 1.96 -46.35
CA LYS A 430 8.23 0.77 -45.92
C LYS A 430 7.57 0.02 -44.76
N ASN A 431 6.31 0.36 -44.42
CA ASN A 431 5.60 -0.14 -43.24
C ASN A 431 6.39 0.04 -41.92
N ILE A 432 7.14 1.13 -41.79
CA ILE A 432 7.87 1.46 -40.54
C ILE A 432 7.11 2.56 -39.81
N PHE A 433 6.77 2.31 -38.56
CA PHE A 433 5.99 3.21 -37.70
C PHE A 433 6.69 3.42 -36.36
N VAL A 434 6.79 4.67 -35.91
CA VAL A 434 7.53 5.09 -34.71
C VAL A 434 6.57 5.68 -33.69
N HIS A 435 6.62 5.15 -32.47
CA HIS A 435 5.76 5.54 -31.36
C HIS A 435 6.64 6.00 -30.21
N ASN A 436 6.71 7.31 -30.02
CA ASN A 436 7.53 7.93 -28.97
C ASN A 436 6.74 8.05 -27.66
N ASP A 437 7.37 7.70 -26.55
CA ASP A 437 6.88 7.96 -25.19
C ASP A 437 5.46 7.42 -24.93
N VAL A 438 5.21 6.20 -25.42
CA VAL A 438 3.91 5.56 -25.29
C VAL A 438 3.53 5.36 -23.83
N LYS A 439 2.33 5.78 -23.46
CA LYS A 439 1.83 5.64 -22.08
C LYS A 439 1.52 4.20 -21.69
N ARG A 440 1.08 3.39 -22.66
CA ARG A 440 0.63 2.01 -22.45
C ARG A 440 1.27 1.11 -23.49
N VAL A 441 2.37 0.44 -23.10
CA VAL A 441 3.16 -0.41 -24.01
C VAL A 441 2.40 -1.70 -24.30
N SER A 442 1.57 -2.17 -23.36
CA SER A 442 0.80 -3.42 -23.54
C SER A 442 -0.14 -3.38 -24.75
N ALA A 443 -0.64 -2.21 -25.12
CA ALA A 443 -1.47 -2.01 -26.32
C ALA A 443 -0.72 -2.32 -27.63
N PHE A 444 0.60 -2.09 -27.66
CA PHE A 444 1.45 -2.42 -28.81
C PHE A 444 1.89 -3.88 -28.77
N MET A 445 2.30 -4.38 -27.60
CA MET A 445 2.66 -5.80 -27.41
C MET A 445 1.51 -6.73 -27.81
N LYS A 446 0.27 -6.39 -27.44
CA LYS A 446 -0.93 -7.15 -27.81
C LYS A 446 -1.07 -7.38 -29.31
N ASN A 447 -0.63 -6.44 -30.14
CA ASN A 447 -0.76 -6.52 -31.59
C ASN A 447 0.48 -7.11 -32.27
N ALA A 448 1.60 -7.25 -31.56
CA ALA A 448 2.85 -7.81 -32.10
C ALA A 448 2.75 -9.33 -32.33
N ASP A 449 3.29 -9.82 -33.44
CA ASP A 449 3.44 -11.24 -33.77
C ASP A 449 4.85 -11.77 -33.43
N LEU A 450 5.82 -10.85 -33.32
CA LEU A 450 7.21 -11.05 -32.96
C LEU A 450 7.74 -9.73 -32.37
N ALA A 451 8.71 -9.80 -31.46
CA ALA A 451 9.42 -8.62 -30.96
C ALA A 451 10.95 -8.74 -31.10
N VAL A 452 11.62 -7.59 -31.14
CA VAL A 452 13.07 -7.47 -30.98
C VAL A 452 13.32 -6.52 -29.81
N THR A 453 14.02 -6.97 -28.78
CA THR A 453 14.14 -6.23 -27.52
C THR A 453 15.48 -6.40 -26.82
N SER A 454 15.69 -5.63 -25.75
CA SER A 454 16.82 -5.82 -24.83
C SER A 454 16.57 -6.92 -23.82
N GLN A 455 17.64 -7.38 -23.16
CA GLN A 455 17.58 -8.41 -22.12
C GLN A 455 17.29 -7.80 -20.73
N GLY A 456 16.29 -6.92 -20.68
CA GLY A 456 15.88 -6.16 -19.50
C GLY A 456 14.59 -6.66 -18.87
N ARG A 457 13.74 -5.73 -18.42
CA ARG A 457 12.41 -6.02 -17.84
C ARG A 457 11.34 -6.34 -18.89
N THR A 458 11.51 -5.84 -20.12
CA THR A 458 10.56 -6.00 -21.23
C THR A 458 10.29 -7.46 -21.60
N ILE A 459 11.26 -8.35 -21.43
CA ILE A 459 11.09 -9.79 -21.74
C ILE A 459 10.02 -10.45 -20.86
N TYR A 460 9.89 -10.05 -19.60
CA TYR A 460 8.86 -10.58 -18.71
C TYR A 460 7.46 -10.10 -19.14
N GLU A 461 7.37 -8.86 -19.62
CA GLU A 461 6.15 -8.27 -20.16
C GLU A 461 5.74 -8.91 -21.49
N LEU A 462 6.71 -9.24 -22.35
CA LEU A 462 6.48 -9.99 -23.57
C LEU A 462 6.00 -11.41 -23.27
N ALA A 463 6.63 -12.08 -22.29
CA ALA A 463 6.21 -13.41 -21.85
C ALA A 463 4.76 -13.42 -21.34
N SER A 464 4.34 -12.41 -20.58
CA SER A 464 2.96 -12.33 -20.10
C SER A 464 1.95 -12.13 -21.23
N MET A 465 2.38 -11.51 -22.33
CA MET A 465 1.56 -11.26 -23.52
C MET A 465 1.65 -12.39 -24.56
N GLY A 466 2.54 -13.37 -24.35
CA GLY A 466 2.80 -14.45 -25.30
C GLY A 466 3.30 -13.93 -26.66
N VAL A 467 4.24 -12.98 -26.62
CA VAL A 467 4.87 -12.38 -27.80
C VAL A 467 6.32 -12.90 -27.93
N PRO A 468 6.56 -13.89 -28.83
CA PRO A 468 7.89 -14.40 -29.12
C PRO A 468 8.87 -13.27 -29.41
N ALA A 469 10.11 -13.35 -28.91
CA ALA A 469 11.07 -12.28 -29.13
C ALA A 469 12.52 -12.72 -29.39
N ILE A 470 13.20 -11.89 -30.16
CA ILE A 470 14.66 -11.87 -30.33
C ILE A 470 15.22 -10.90 -29.29
N VAL A 471 16.25 -11.35 -28.57
CA VAL A 471 16.83 -10.61 -27.45
C VAL A 471 18.28 -10.24 -27.76
N LEU A 472 18.61 -8.96 -27.58
CA LEU A 472 19.96 -8.41 -27.72
C LEU A 472 20.30 -7.61 -26.45
N ALA A 473 21.22 -8.09 -25.62
CA ALA A 473 21.61 -7.39 -24.40
C ALA A 473 22.28 -6.05 -24.71
N GLN A 474 21.93 -5.00 -23.96
CA GLN A 474 22.57 -3.69 -24.15
C GLN A 474 23.93 -3.56 -23.49
N ASN A 475 24.19 -4.36 -22.46
CA ASN A 475 25.42 -4.34 -21.68
C ASN A 475 25.70 -5.72 -21.07
N GLU A 476 26.90 -5.88 -20.51
CA GLU A 476 27.34 -7.15 -19.93
C GLU A 476 26.48 -7.60 -18.72
N ARG A 477 25.89 -6.66 -17.96
CA ARG A 477 25.00 -7.00 -16.84
C ARG A 477 23.70 -7.63 -17.34
N GLU A 478 23.08 -7.03 -18.36
CA GLU A 478 21.89 -7.60 -18.99
C GLU A 478 22.14 -8.98 -19.59
N ALA A 479 23.34 -9.21 -20.14
CA ALA A 479 23.72 -10.50 -20.71
C ALA A 479 23.72 -11.65 -19.68
N GLN A 480 23.83 -11.34 -18.38
CA GLN A 480 23.77 -12.32 -17.29
C GLN A 480 22.33 -12.76 -16.95
N HIS A 481 21.29 -12.05 -17.41
CA HIS A 481 19.91 -12.38 -17.05
C HIS A 481 19.40 -13.62 -17.81
N VAL A 482 19.39 -14.79 -17.18
CA VAL A 482 19.09 -16.06 -17.87
C VAL A 482 17.64 -16.21 -18.37
N PHE A 483 16.72 -15.34 -17.94
CA PHE A 483 15.31 -15.43 -18.35
C PHE A 483 15.13 -15.28 -19.86
N GLY A 484 15.98 -14.50 -20.54
CA GLY A 484 15.91 -14.24 -21.98
C GLY A 484 16.31 -15.42 -22.88
N GLY A 485 16.27 -16.67 -22.40
CA GLY A 485 16.62 -17.87 -23.15
C GLY A 485 15.42 -18.60 -23.78
N ILE A 486 15.72 -19.60 -24.62
CA ILE A 486 14.73 -20.33 -25.42
C ILE A 486 13.74 -21.13 -24.58
N GLN A 487 14.15 -21.57 -23.38
CA GLN A 487 13.29 -22.25 -22.42
C GLN A 487 12.12 -21.38 -21.93
N ASN A 488 12.22 -20.07 -22.08
CA ASN A 488 11.18 -19.10 -21.74
C ASN A 488 10.59 -18.42 -22.99
N GLY A 489 10.91 -18.91 -24.19
CA GLY A 489 10.36 -18.41 -25.45
C GLY A 489 11.16 -17.30 -26.13
N PHE A 490 12.45 -17.15 -25.81
CA PHE A 490 13.29 -16.09 -26.38
C PHE A 490 14.48 -16.62 -27.17
N ILE A 491 14.80 -15.98 -28.30
CA ILE A 491 16.05 -16.22 -29.04
C ILE A 491 17.07 -15.18 -28.61
N ASN A 492 18.01 -15.57 -27.74
CA ASN A 492 19.08 -14.69 -27.27
C ASN A 492 20.26 -14.69 -28.23
N LEU A 493 20.59 -13.53 -28.79
CA LEU A 493 21.75 -13.35 -29.66
C LEU A 493 23.00 -12.83 -28.91
N GLY A 494 22.88 -12.59 -27.61
CA GLY A 494 23.96 -12.12 -26.74
C GLY A 494 24.08 -10.59 -26.74
N LEU A 495 25.31 -10.10 -26.57
CA LEU A 495 25.56 -8.66 -26.49
C LEU A 495 25.29 -8.00 -27.85
N GLY A 496 24.32 -7.08 -27.87
CA GLY A 496 23.85 -6.43 -29.10
C GLY A 496 24.97 -5.77 -29.88
N THR A 497 25.89 -5.07 -29.21
CA THR A 497 27.03 -4.40 -29.85
C THR A 497 28.07 -5.36 -30.46
N ARG A 498 28.07 -6.65 -30.09
CA ARG A 498 28.98 -7.68 -30.64
C ARG A 498 28.32 -8.60 -31.65
N THR A 499 27.00 -8.59 -31.73
CA THR A 499 26.23 -9.39 -32.70
C THR A 499 26.31 -8.72 -34.06
N ASP A 500 26.59 -9.44 -35.14
CA ASP A 500 26.63 -8.87 -36.49
C ASP A 500 25.21 -8.72 -37.10
N ASP A 501 25.07 -7.79 -38.05
CA ASP A 501 23.77 -7.50 -38.69
C ASP A 501 23.20 -8.72 -39.44
N ALA A 502 24.05 -9.57 -40.03
CA ALA A 502 23.60 -10.71 -40.80
C ALA A 502 22.93 -11.75 -39.91
N THR A 503 23.47 -12.00 -38.71
CA THR A 503 22.86 -12.86 -37.69
C THR A 503 21.48 -12.33 -37.26
N VAL A 504 21.36 -11.01 -37.00
CA VAL A 504 20.07 -10.40 -36.63
C VAL A 504 19.04 -10.55 -37.75
N ILE A 505 19.43 -10.22 -38.99
CA ILE A 505 18.60 -10.34 -40.20
C ILE A 505 18.13 -11.77 -40.42
N GLN A 506 19.04 -12.75 -40.37
CA GLN A 506 18.71 -14.16 -40.58
C GLN A 506 17.75 -14.68 -39.50
N THR A 507 17.93 -14.25 -38.25
CA THR A 507 17.05 -14.64 -37.14
C THR A 507 15.63 -14.07 -37.31
N ILE A 508 15.51 -12.80 -37.72
CA ILE A 508 14.20 -12.19 -38.03
C ILE A 508 13.50 -12.95 -39.15
N ARG A 509 14.19 -13.19 -40.27
CA ARG A 509 13.64 -13.96 -41.41
C ARG A 509 13.16 -15.34 -40.98
N TRP A 510 14.01 -16.08 -40.28
CA TRP A 510 13.69 -17.43 -39.81
C TRP A 510 12.43 -17.46 -38.95
N LEU A 511 12.28 -16.55 -37.98
CA LEU A 511 11.11 -16.54 -37.10
C LEU A 511 9.83 -16.07 -37.80
N VAL A 512 9.93 -15.17 -38.79
CA VAL A 512 8.78 -14.78 -39.61
C VAL A 512 8.29 -15.95 -40.45
N ASP A 513 9.20 -16.69 -41.06
CA ASP A 513 8.87 -17.82 -41.96
C ASP A 513 8.52 -19.12 -41.22
N THR A 514 8.79 -19.19 -39.89
CA THR A 514 8.62 -20.43 -39.12
C THR A 514 7.56 -20.29 -38.01
N PRO A 515 6.25 -20.37 -38.34
CA PRO A 515 5.16 -20.21 -37.37
C PRO A 515 5.19 -21.27 -36.25
N ASN A 516 5.64 -22.49 -36.55
CA ASN A 516 5.74 -23.56 -35.54
C ASN A 516 6.71 -23.18 -34.42
N VAL A 517 7.87 -22.58 -34.74
CA VAL A 517 8.84 -22.13 -33.73
C VAL A 517 8.25 -21.01 -32.88
N ARG A 518 7.60 -20.01 -33.50
CA ARG A 518 6.90 -18.95 -32.76
C ARG A 518 5.79 -19.50 -31.86
N ARG A 519 5.09 -20.57 -32.26
CA ARG A 519 4.05 -21.21 -31.46
C ARG A 519 4.64 -21.89 -30.21
N GLU A 520 5.78 -22.56 -30.34
CA GLU A 520 6.48 -23.17 -29.20
C GLU A 520 7.02 -22.10 -28.24
N MET A 521 7.64 -21.04 -28.78
CA MET A 521 8.11 -19.88 -27.99
C MET A 521 6.96 -19.27 -27.17
N ARG A 522 5.84 -18.96 -27.83
CA ARG A 522 4.64 -18.44 -27.18
C ARG A 522 4.08 -19.39 -26.13
N SER A 523 4.13 -20.70 -26.38
CA SER A 523 3.64 -21.69 -25.42
C SER A 523 4.50 -21.71 -24.17
N ALA A 524 5.82 -21.60 -24.29
CA ALA A 524 6.75 -21.46 -23.17
C ALA A 524 6.51 -20.17 -22.37
N GLU A 525 6.33 -19.04 -23.05
CA GLU A 525 6.02 -17.74 -22.44
C GLU A 525 4.74 -17.79 -21.58
N LEU A 526 3.65 -18.31 -22.14
CA LEU A 526 2.35 -18.36 -21.48
C LEU A 526 2.28 -19.36 -20.31
N THR A 527 3.32 -20.17 -20.08
CA THR A 527 3.43 -20.95 -18.83
C THR A 527 3.76 -20.09 -17.61
N LYS A 528 4.30 -18.88 -17.81
CA LYS A 528 4.73 -17.98 -16.74
C LYS A 528 3.54 -17.19 -16.19
N LYS A 529 3.24 -17.39 -14.90
CA LYS A 529 2.11 -16.74 -14.21
C LYS A 529 2.58 -15.62 -13.29
N PHE A 530 2.79 -14.44 -13.86
CA PHE A 530 3.31 -13.27 -13.11
C PHE A 530 2.31 -12.67 -12.13
N GLU A 531 1.01 -12.96 -12.27
CA GLU A 531 -0.03 -12.61 -11.27
C GLU A 531 0.31 -13.12 -9.86
N ASN A 532 0.87 -14.33 -9.78
CA ASN A 532 1.32 -14.91 -8.51
C ASN A 532 2.57 -14.21 -7.98
N GLY A 533 3.39 -13.63 -8.87
CA GLY A 533 4.58 -12.88 -8.51
C GLY A 533 4.26 -11.60 -7.75
N GLN A 534 3.26 -10.82 -8.19
CA GLN A 534 2.81 -9.64 -7.43
C GLN A 534 2.41 -10.02 -6.01
N LYS A 535 1.57 -11.05 -5.85
CA LYS A 535 1.13 -11.50 -4.54
C LYS A 535 2.30 -11.94 -3.66
N ARG A 536 3.19 -12.82 -4.17
CA ARG A 536 4.36 -13.29 -3.43
C ARG A 536 5.24 -12.13 -2.95
N VAL A 537 5.46 -11.12 -3.77
CA VAL A 537 6.25 -9.94 -3.38
C VAL A 537 5.58 -9.15 -2.27
N ILE A 538 4.26 -8.96 -2.32
CA ILE A 538 3.51 -8.26 -1.25
C ILE A 538 3.53 -9.07 0.05
N ASP A 539 3.27 -10.38 -0.03
CA ASP A 539 3.29 -11.28 1.13
C ASP A 539 4.68 -11.28 1.79
N LEU A 540 5.75 -11.32 0.98
CA LEU A 540 7.13 -11.17 1.45
C LEU A 540 7.37 -9.81 2.12
N ILE A 541 6.87 -8.71 1.56
CA ILE A 541 7.06 -7.38 2.16
C ILE A 541 6.42 -7.32 3.54
N LEU A 542 5.17 -7.80 3.67
CA LEU A 542 4.37 -7.70 4.88
C LEU A 542 4.64 -8.79 5.93
N GLU A 543 5.45 -9.81 5.58
CA GLU A 543 5.62 -11.05 6.36
C GLU A 543 4.30 -11.79 6.62
N GLU A 544 3.36 -11.70 5.68
CA GLU A 544 2.15 -12.51 5.75
C GLU A 544 2.49 -13.97 5.37
N PRO A 545 1.90 -14.96 6.05
CA PRO A 545 2.21 -16.36 5.77
C PRO A 545 1.89 -16.69 4.31
N ASP A 546 2.92 -17.08 3.55
CA ASP A 546 2.75 -17.58 2.19
C ASP A 546 1.88 -18.86 2.25
N PRO A 547 0.67 -18.87 1.65
CA PRO A 547 -0.16 -20.07 1.64
C PRO A 547 0.51 -21.26 0.93
N ALA A 548 1.55 -21.03 0.12
CA ALA A 548 2.32 -22.06 -0.57
C ALA A 548 3.57 -22.55 0.21
N VAL A 549 4.01 -21.82 1.23
CA VAL A 549 5.16 -22.20 2.07
C VAL A 549 4.68 -22.31 3.50
N GLY A 550 4.29 -23.54 3.88
CA GLY A 550 3.87 -23.88 5.23
C GLY A 550 4.82 -23.27 6.27
N THR A 551 4.22 -22.60 7.25
CA THR A 551 4.86 -21.93 8.38
C THR A 551 6.10 -22.68 8.87
N ARG A 552 7.29 -22.17 8.54
CA ARG A 552 8.51 -22.54 9.26
C ARG A 552 8.56 -21.66 10.51
N LYS A 553 8.17 -22.27 11.63
CA LYS A 553 8.40 -21.74 12.98
C LYS A 553 9.89 -21.62 13.29
#